data_AF-A0A174L846-F1
#
_entry.id   AF-A0A174L846-F1
#
_cell.length_a   1.000
_cell.length_b   1.000
_cell.length_c   1.000
_cell.angle_alpha   90.00
_cell.angle_beta   90.00
_cell.angle_gamma   90.00
#
_symmetry.space_group_name_H-M   'P 1'
#
loop_
_entity.id
_entity.type
_entity.pdbx_description
1 polymer ?
#
loop_
_entity_poly.entity_id
_entity_poly.type
_entity_poly.pdbx_seq_one_letter_code
_entity_poly.pdbx_strand_id
1 'polypeptide(L)'
;MLRLERWTEPLAESNCYLLGEAGRAVVIDPNDPRGPLERLEALGWTPERILLTHEHCDHMAGLEALRNRWPGVRVAATAACSAGLGDTRLNMTRRMEVYLAFRGKPGVSYPPFVCRPADETYEHAWEYVWRGHRLRAVALPGHTPGSAGIFLDGDTFFSGDYLIPGEEVILRLPGGSETDYRAVTEPVLRGLPPGLHICPGHGEPYILKGKE
;
A
#
# COMPACT_ATOMS: atom_id res chain seq x y z
N MET A 1 -14.95 -11.09 14.85
CA MET A 1 -13.85 -10.27 15.39
C MET A 1 -12.83 -10.11 14.29
N LEU A 2 -12.44 -8.86 14.06
CA LEU A 2 -11.39 -8.48 13.13
C LEU A 2 -10.05 -9.11 13.50
N ARG A 3 -9.35 -9.63 12.49
CA ARG A 3 -7.97 -10.11 12.57
C ARG A 3 -7.13 -9.38 11.53
N LEU A 4 -6.01 -8.78 11.97
CA LEU A 4 -5.02 -8.18 11.09
C LEU A 4 -3.86 -9.16 10.90
N GLU A 5 -3.59 -9.54 9.65
CA GLU A 5 -2.42 -10.32 9.25
C GLU A 5 -1.50 -9.46 8.41
N ARG A 6 -0.19 -9.71 8.52
CA ARG A 6 0.84 -9.08 7.69
C ARG A 6 1.59 -10.15 6.91
N TRP A 7 1.78 -9.90 5.62
CA TRP A 7 2.65 -10.67 4.75
C TRP A 7 3.79 -9.78 4.28
N THR A 8 5.04 -10.23 4.43
CA THR A 8 6.21 -9.50 3.91
C THR A 8 6.75 -10.22 2.69
N GLU A 9 6.86 -9.50 1.58
CA GLU A 9 7.36 -10.04 0.34
C GLU A 9 8.89 -10.26 0.41
N PRO A 10 9.45 -11.40 -0.01
CA PRO A 10 10.87 -11.71 0.22
C PRO A 10 11.90 -10.86 -0.56
N LEU A 11 11.54 -10.25 -1.68
CA LEU A 11 12.46 -9.59 -2.60
C LEU A 11 12.68 -8.10 -2.29
N ALA A 12 11.61 -7.34 -2.13
CA ALA A 12 11.57 -5.92 -1.80
C ALA A 12 11.26 -5.67 -0.31
N GLU A 13 10.84 -6.70 0.43
CA GLU A 13 10.55 -6.61 1.88
C GLU A 13 9.41 -5.62 2.17
N SER A 14 8.53 -5.39 1.18
CA SER A 14 7.30 -4.63 1.36
C SER A 14 6.27 -5.45 2.13
N ASN A 15 5.30 -4.78 2.73
CA ASN A 15 4.25 -5.36 3.52
C ASN A 15 2.91 -5.31 2.78
N CYS A 16 2.20 -6.43 2.79
CA CYS A 16 0.79 -6.53 2.49
C CYS A 16 0.03 -6.78 3.78
N TYR A 17 -1.09 -6.09 3.97
CA TYR A 17 -1.95 -6.28 5.14
C TYR A 17 -3.28 -6.90 4.76
N LEU A 18 -3.68 -7.94 5.49
CA LEU A 18 -4.95 -8.65 5.30
C LEU A 18 -5.82 -8.44 6.55
N LEU A 19 -6.88 -7.67 6.39
CA LEU A 19 -7.93 -7.47 7.39
C LEU A 19 -8.99 -8.53 7.19
N GLY A 20 -9.17 -9.46 8.13
CA GLY A 20 -10.11 -10.57 7.99
C GLY A 20 -11.18 -10.60 9.07
N GLU A 21 -12.43 -10.81 8.67
CA GLU A 21 -13.55 -11.05 9.57
C GLU A 21 -14.62 -11.91 8.90
N ALA A 22 -15.11 -12.93 9.61
CA ALA A 22 -16.19 -13.82 9.16
C ALA A 22 -15.97 -14.41 7.75
N GLY A 23 -14.72 -14.82 7.45
CA GLY A 23 -14.35 -15.41 6.16
C GLY A 23 -14.26 -14.41 5.00
N ARG A 24 -14.35 -13.11 5.27
CA ARG A 24 -14.13 -12.04 4.29
C ARG A 24 -12.89 -11.23 4.63
N ALA A 25 -12.35 -10.54 3.62
CA ALA A 25 -11.18 -9.72 3.82
C ALA A 25 -11.21 -8.38 3.07
N VAL A 26 -10.45 -7.43 3.62
CA VAL A 26 -9.91 -6.27 2.92
C VAL A 26 -8.40 -6.46 2.83
N VAL A 27 -7.84 -6.23 1.65
CA VAL A 27 -6.40 -6.34 1.39
C VAL A 27 -5.83 -4.96 1.17
N ILE A 28 -4.67 -4.68 1.74
CA ILE A 28 -3.93 -3.44 1.51
C ILE A 28 -2.58 -3.82 0.90
N ASP A 29 -2.26 -3.21 -0.23
CA ASP A 29 -0.99 -3.38 -0.97
C ASP A 29 -0.66 -4.85 -1.25
N PRO A 30 -1.39 -5.54 -2.16
CA PRO A 30 -1.04 -6.90 -2.58
C PRO A 30 0.30 -6.91 -3.32
N ASN A 31 1.37 -7.08 -2.56
CA ASN A 31 2.76 -6.91 -2.94
C ASN A 31 3.39 -8.08 -3.71
N ASP A 32 2.75 -9.25 -3.72
CA ASP A 32 3.28 -10.46 -4.34
C ASP A 32 2.16 -11.27 -5.02
N PRO A 33 2.39 -11.83 -6.22
CA PRO A 33 1.38 -12.63 -6.93
C PRO A 33 0.98 -13.94 -6.27
N ARG A 34 1.74 -14.43 -5.28
CA ARG A 34 1.49 -15.74 -4.65
C ARG A 34 1.20 -15.62 -3.16
N GLY A 35 2.05 -14.95 -2.41
CA GLY A 35 2.02 -14.89 -0.95
C GLY A 35 0.68 -14.47 -0.35
N PRO A 36 0.19 -13.24 -0.60
CA PRO A 36 -1.14 -12.79 -0.17
C PRO A 36 -2.27 -13.71 -0.64
N LEU A 37 -2.22 -14.21 -1.88
CA LEU A 37 -3.23 -15.11 -2.44
C LEU A 37 -3.28 -16.45 -1.66
N GLU A 38 -2.15 -17.13 -1.57
CA GLU A 38 -2.02 -18.42 -0.85
C GLU A 38 -2.38 -18.24 0.63
N ARG A 39 -2.03 -17.10 1.24
CA ARG A 39 -2.40 -16.78 2.62
C ARG A 39 -3.91 -16.62 2.80
N LEU A 40 -4.58 -15.90 1.91
CA LEU A 40 -6.04 -15.74 1.92
C LEU A 40 -6.74 -17.10 1.76
N GLU A 41 -6.27 -17.95 0.84
CA GLU A 41 -6.82 -19.28 0.63
C GLU A 41 -6.64 -20.19 1.86
N ALA A 42 -5.45 -20.20 2.46
CA ALA A 42 -5.16 -20.98 3.67
C ALA A 42 -6.04 -20.55 4.87
N LEU A 43 -6.39 -19.26 4.95
CA LEU A 43 -7.29 -18.72 5.98
C LEU A 43 -8.77 -18.91 5.65
N GLY A 44 -9.11 -19.37 4.44
CA GLY A 44 -10.49 -19.43 3.96
C GLY A 44 -11.14 -18.04 3.82
N TRP A 45 -10.34 -17.00 3.58
CA TRP A 45 -10.81 -15.62 3.46
C TRP A 45 -11.05 -15.25 2.00
N THR A 46 -12.18 -14.60 1.74
CA THR A 46 -12.52 -14.04 0.42
C THR A 46 -12.37 -12.52 0.45
N PRO A 47 -11.45 -11.93 -0.32
CA PRO A 47 -11.31 -10.47 -0.38
C PRO A 47 -12.54 -9.86 -1.05
N GLU A 48 -13.13 -8.85 -0.40
CA GLU A 48 -14.23 -8.03 -0.93
C GLU A 48 -13.69 -6.70 -1.47
N ARG A 49 -12.57 -6.22 -0.92
CA ARG A 49 -11.89 -5.00 -1.35
C ARG A 49 -10.37 -5.10 -1.29
N ILE A 50 -9.73 -4.31 -2.16
CA ILE A 50 -8.30 -4.05 -2.17
C ILE A 50 -8.12 -2.53 -2.10
N LEU A 51 -7.24 -2.06 -1.23
CA LEU A 51 -6.80 -0.67 -1.15
C LEU A 51 -5.33 -0.60 -1.53
N LEU A 52 -4.94 0.45 -2.25
CA LEU A 52 -3.53 0.71 -2.55
C LEU A 52 -3.10 1.99 -1.86
N THR A 53 -1.99 1.93 -1.14
CA THR A 53 -1.34 3.13 -0.62
C THR A 53 -0.70 3.91 -1.76
N HIS A 54 -0.09 3.26 -2.75
CA HIS A 54 0.51 3.90 -3.92
C HIS A 54 0.79 2.91 -5.07
N GLU A 55 1.30 3.42 -6.18
CA GLU A 55 1.44 2.68 -7.45
C GLU A 55 2.75 1.91 -7.64
N HIS A 56 3.69 1.92 -6.68
CA HIS A 56 4.95 1.19 -6.87
C HIS A 56 4.73 -0.34 -6.96
N CYS A 57 5.55 -0.98 -7.78
CA CYS A 57 5.39 -2.37 -8.18
C CYS A 57 5.38 -3.36 -7.02
N ASP A 58 6.20 -3.11 -6.01
CA ASP A 58 6.32 -3.92 -4.80
C ASP A 58 5.14 -3.75 -3.83
N HIS A 59 4.15 -2.90 -4.13
CA HIS A 59 2.90 -2.78 -3.39
C HIS A 59 1.69 -3.27 -4.17
N MET A 60 1.85 -3.57 -5.46
CA MET A 60 0.76 -3.94 -6.36
C MET A 60 1.00 -5.23 -7.16
N ALA A 61 2.18 -5.87 -7.12
CA ALA A 61 2.51 -7.00 -7.99
C ALA A 61 1.53 -8.18 -7.91
N GLY A 62 0.81 -8.33 -6.78
CA GLY A 62 -0.23 -9.33 -6.58
C GLY A 62 -1.64 -8.93 -7.01
N LEU A 63 -1.85 -7.69 -7.41
CA LEU A 63 -3.18 -7.12 -7.68
C LEU A 63 -3.96 -7.91 -8.75
N GLU A 64 -3.35 -8.21 -9.90
CA GLU A 64 -4.05 -8.99 -10.94
C GLU A 64 -4.27 -10.45 -10.53
N ALA A 65 -3.36 -11.04 -9.75
CA ALA A 65 -3.55 -12.40 -9.25
C ALA A 65 -4.81 -12.49 -8.37
N LEU A 66 -5.00 -11.53 -7.45
CA LEU A 66 -6.20 -11.45 -6.62
C LEU A 66 -7.46 -11.17 -7.46
N ARG A 67 -7.42 -10.25 -8.42
CA ARG A 67 -8.58 -9.97 -9.29
C ARG A 67 -8.96 -11.16 -10.16
N ASN A 68 -7.99 -11.94 -10.65
CA ASN A 68 -8.25 -13.15 -11.43
C ASN A 68 -8.87 -14.25 -10.56
N ARG A 69 -8.40 -14.40 -9.32
CA ARG A 69 -8.90 -15.38 -8.38
C ARG A 69 -10.29 -15.04 -7.81
N TRP A 70 -10.57 -13.74 -7.64
CA TRP A 70 -11.83 -13.20 -7.15
C TRP A 70 -12.31 -12.05 -8.04
N PRO A 71 -12.97 -12.33 -9.19
CA PRO A 71 -13.38 -11.29 -10.15
C PRO A 71 -14.35 -10.24 -9.61
N GLY A 72 -14.98 -10.48 -8.46
CA GLY A 72 -15.87 -9.52 -7.79
C GLY A 72 -15.19 -8.57 -6.80
N VAL A 73 -13.87 -8.74 -6.55
CA VAL A 73 -13.13 -7.85 -5.64
C VAL A 73 -13.00 -6.46 -6.24
N ARG A 74 -13.24 -5.42 -5.44
CA ARG A 74 -13.11 -4.02 -5.89
C ARG A 74 -11.82 -3.39 -5.39
N VAL A 75 -11.16 -2.65 -6.26
CA VAL A 75 -9.93 -1.92 -5.95
C VAL A 75 -10.25 -0.44 -5.77
N ALA A 76 -9.82 0.16 -4.66
CA ALA A 76 -9.85 1.61 -4.47
C ALA A 76 -8.44 2.18 -4.29
N ALA A 77 -8.18 3.29 -4.97
CA ALA A 77 -6.91 4.00 -4.93
C ALA A 77 -7.11 5.48 -5.28
N THR A 78 -6.11 6.33 -5.07
CA THR A 78 -6.17 7.69 -5.61
C THR A 78 -6.28 7.66 -7.15
N ALA A 79 -6.84 8.71 -7.75
CA ALA A 79 -6.89 8.84 -9.21
C ALA A 79 -5.47 8.78 -9.83
N ALA A 80 -4.49 9.43 -9.19
CA ALA A 80 -3.10 9.39 -9.59
C ALA A 80 -2.47 8.00 -9.47
N CYS A 81 -2.72 7.26 -8.38
CA CYS A 81 -2.26 5.87 -8.24
C CYS A 81 -2.87 4.99 -9.33
N SER A 82 -4.18 5.07 -9.53
CA SER A 82 -4.90 4.31 -10.57
C SER A 82 -4.34 4.54 -11.98
N ALA A 83 -3.95 5.77 -12.31
CA ALA A 83 -3.25 6.08 -13.55
C ALA A 83 -1.82 5.52 -13.58
N GLY A 84 -1.10 5.61 -12.45
CA GLY A 84 0.26 5.11 -12.28
C GLY A 84 0.41 3.60 -12.46
N LEU A 85 -0.62 2.81 -12.11
CA LEU A 85 -0.65 1.35 -12.32
C LEU A 85 -0.34 0.94 -13.77
N GLY A 86 -0.79 1.76 -14.74
CA GLY A 86 -0.61 1.55 -16.17
C GLY A 86 0.72 2.06 -16.74
N ASP A 87 1.54 2.77 -15.95
CA ASP A 87 2.77 3.41 -16.39
C ASP A 87 4.00 2.74 -15.75
N THR A 88 4.74 1.97 -16.56
CA THR A 88 5.94 1.22 -16.12
C THR A 88 7.08 2.10 -15.56
N ARG A 89 7.05 3.41 -15.81
CA ARG A 89 8.00 4.37 -15.23
C ARG A 89 7.54 4.83 -13.85
N LEU A 90 6.25 5.13 -13.68
CA LEU A 90 5.68 5.59 -12.41
C LEU A 90 5.55 4.44 -11.42
N ASN A 91 5.04 3.29 -11.86
CA ASN A 91 4.97 2.09 -11.01
C ASN A 91 6.34 1.45 -10.71
N MET A 92 7.44 2.06 -11.17
CA MET A 92 8.82 1.62 -10.96
C MET A 92 9.25 0.28 -11.54
N THR A 93 8.34 -0.51 -12.14
CA THR A 93 8.68 -1.84 -12.69
C THR A 93 9.84 -1.80 -13.70
N ARG A 94 9.91 -0.78 -14.57
CA ARG A 94 11.00 -0.63 -15.57
C ARG A 94 12.39 -0.43 -14.93
N ARG A 95 12.45 0.01 -13.68
CA ARG A 95 13.71 0.29 -12.95
C ARG A 95 13.97 -0.70 -11.81
N MET A 96 13.07 -1.66 -11.59
CA MET A 96 13.12 -2.52 -10.40
C MET A 96 14.39 -3.37 -10.37
N GLU A 97 14.80 -3.97 -11.48
CA GLU A 97 16.05 -4.77 -11.54
C GLU A 97 17.29 -3.92 -11.19
N VAL A 98 17.33 -2.65 -11.63
CA VAL A 98 18.42 -1.72 -11.30
C VAL A 98 18.37 -1.33 -9.82
N TYR A 99 17.18 -1.05 -9.29
CA TYR A 99 16.98 -0.77 -7.87
C TYR A 99 17.45 -1.94 -7.00
N LEU A 100 17.06 -3.17 -7.34
CA LEU A 100 17.47 -4.39 -6.64
C LEU A 100 18.98 -4.59 -6.68
N ALA A 101 19.65 -4.30 -7.80
CA ALA A 101 21.11 -4.33 -7.87
C ALA A 101 21.76 -3.35 -6.88
N PHE A 102 21.25 -2.12 -6.76
CA PHE A 102 21.73 -1.16 -5.74
C PHE A 102 21.42 -1.59 -4.30
N ARG A 103 20.39 -2.42 -4.09
CA ARG A 103 20.06 -3.05 -2.80
C ARG A 103 20.80 -4.37 -2.56
N GLY A 104 21.84 -4.67 -3.35
CA GLY A 104 22.69 -5.85 -3.16
C GLY A 104 22.10 -7.16 -3.70
N LYS A 105 21.07 -7.08 -4.55
CA LYS A 105 20.41 -8.23 -5.20
C LYS A 105 20.62 -8.19 -6.73
N PRO A 106 21.86 -8.20 -7.25
CA PRO A 106 22.13 -8.08 -8.68
C PRO A 106 21.68 -9.33 -9.45
N GLY A 107 21.22 -9.14 -10.69
CA GLY A 107 20.85 -10.24 -11.59
C GLY A 107 19.49 -10.88 -11.31
N VAL A 108 18.72 -10.38 -10.33
CA VAL A 108 17.32 -10.76 -10.15
C VAL A 108 16.51 -10.25 -11.34
N SER A 109 15.77 -11.15 -11.98
CA SER A 109 14.84 -10.76 -13.04
C SER A 109 13.52 -10.28 -12.45
N TYR A 110 13.09 -9.10 -12.89
CA TYR A 110 11.83 -8.47 -12.53
C TYR A 110 11.26 -7.83 -13.80
N PRO A 111 10.58 -8.61 -14.66
CA PRO A 111 10.10 -8.11 -15.93
C PRO A 111 9.04 -7.01 -15.71
N PRO A 112 9.06 -5.92 -16.50
CA PRO A 112 8.07 -4.85 -16.36
C PRO A 112 6.64 -5.34 -16.57
N PHE A 113 5.72 -4.82 -15.76
CA PHE A 113 4.30 -5.11 -15.87
C PHE A 113 3.45 -3.87 -15.59
N VAL A 114 2.16 -3.98 -15.89
CA VAL A 114 1.14 -2.98 -15.61
C VAL A 114 -0.08 -3.64 -15.01
N CYS A 115 -0.85 -2.87 -14.26
CA CYS A 115 -2.14 -3.29 -13.72
C CYS A 115 -3.31 -2.57 -14.38
N ARG A 116 -4.49 -3.20 -14.33
CA ARG A 116 -5.73 -2.52 -14.69
C ARG A 116 -6.00 -1.38 -13.69
N PRO A 117 -6.63 -0.27 -14.13
CA PRO A 117 -7.04 0.81 -13.23
C PRO A 117 -7.86 0.31 -12.03
N ALA A 118 -7.86 1.09 -10.96
CA ALA A 118 -8.74 0.86 -9.81
C ALA A 118 -10.21 1.00 -10.22
N ASP A 119 -11.10 0.25 -9.56
CA ASP A 119 -12.54 0.29 -9.82
C ASP A 119 -13.21 1.54 -9.22
N GLU A 120 -12.62 2.04 -8.13
CA GLU A 120 -13.05 3.24 -7.41
C GLU A 120 -11.85 4.18 -7.24
N THR A 121 -11.96 5.43 -7.66
CA THR A 121 -10.89 6.42 -7.57
C THR A 121 -11.30 7.65 -6.78
N TYR A 122 -10.35 8.29 -6.11
CA TYR A 122 -10.56 9.54 -5.37
C TYR A 122 -9.39 10.51 -5.52
N GLU A 123 -9.67 11.81 -5.39
CA GLU A 123 -8.64 12.86 -5.43
C GLU A 123 -8.10 13.22 -4.04
N HIS A 124 -8.97 13.23 -3.03
CA HIS A 124 -8.63 13.71 -1.69
C HIS A 124 -8.86 12.67 -0.60
N ALA A 125 -10.03 12.04 -0.58
CA ALA A 125 -10.35 11.02 0.40
C ALA A 125 -11.38 10.03 -0.14
N TRP A 126 -11.37 8.85 0.43
CA TRP A 126 -12.36 7.79 0.21
C TRP A 126 -12.69 7.15 1.55
N GLU A 127 -13.96 6.84 1.77
CA GLU A 127 -14.45 6.22 2.99
C GLU A 127 -15.33 5.01 2.67
N TYR A 128 -15.23 3.98 3.51
CA TYR A 128 -16.05 2.79 3.39
C TYR A 128 -16.24 2.12 4.75
N VAL A 129 -17.46 1.66 5.01
CA VAL A 129 -17.76 0.84 6.19
C VAL A 129 -17.77 -0.62 5.76
N TRP A 130 -16.78 -1.37 6.23
CA TRP A 130 -16.67 -2.81 6.01
C TRP A 130 -16.98 -3.54 7.31
N ARG A 131 -18.12 -4.23 7.35
CA ARG A 131 -18.52 -5.09 8.50
C ARG A 131 -18.56 -4.38 9.86
N GLY A 132 -18.79 -3.06 9.86
CA GLY A 132 -18.79 -2.22 11.06
C GLY A 132 -17.49 -1.48 11.31
N HIS A 133 -16.41 -1.83 10.60
CA HIS A 133 -15.12 -1.14 10.61
C HIS A 133 -15.09 -0.02 9.58
N ARG A 134 -14.61 1.16 9.97
CA ARG A 134 -14.49 2.32 9.10
C ARG A 134 -13.09 2.39 8.50
N LEU A 135 -13.01 2.25 7.18
CA LEU A 135 -11.83 2.50 6.38
C LEU A 135 -11.90 3.93 5.82
N ARG A 136 -10.83 4.69 5.97
CA ARG A 136 -10.70 6.04 5.37
C ARG A 136 -9.33 6.18 4.74
N ALA A 137 -9.28 6.25 3.42
CA ALA A 137 -8.08 6.57 2.68
C ALA A 137 -8.01 8.08 2.42
N VAL A 138 -6.83 8.67 2.57
CA VAL A 138 -6.57 10.11 2.36
C VAL A 138 -5.37 10.25 1.45
N ALA A 139 -5.48 11.06 0.39
CA ALA A 139 -4.38 11.35 -0.50
C ALA A 139 -3.26 12.08 0.25
N LEU A 140 -2.05 11.56 0.11
CA LEU A 140 -0.82 12.04 0.72
C LEU A 140 0.27 12.01 -0.36
N PRO A 141 0.31 12.95 -1.32
CA PRO A 141 1.30 12.95 -2.39
C PRO A 141 2.70 13.30 -1.87
N GLY A 142 3.73 12.87 -2.57
CA GLY A 142 5.11 13.21 -2.25
C GLY A 142 6.09 12.08 -2.56
N HIS A 143 5.90 10.91 -1.94
CA HIS A 143 6.66 9.72 -2.31
C HIS A 143 6.36 9.30 -3.75
N THR A 144 5.06 9.26 -4.07
CA THR A 144 4.53 9.21 -5.43
C THR A 144 3.39 10.24 -5.57
N PRO A 145 2.94 10.56 -6.80
CA PRO A 145 1.72 11.33 -7.00
C PRO A 145 0.48 10.62 -6.47
N GLY A 146 0.47 9.28 -6.51
CA GLY A 146 -0.67 8.46 -6.08
C GLY A 146 -0.72 8.10 -4.60
N SER A 147 0.30 8.47 -3.83
CA SER A 147 0.43 8.08 -2.43
C SER A 147 -0.77 8.48 -1.56
N ALA A 148 -1.13 7.60 -0.63
CA ALA A 148 -2.24 7.74 0.30
C ALA A 148 -1.94 7.04 1.62
N GLY A 149 -2.52 7.57 2.70
CA GLY A 149 -2.58 6.92 4.00
C GLY A 149 -3.97 6.39 4.28
N ILE A 150 -4.07 5.22 4.90
CA ILE A 150 -5.35 4.56 5.16
C ILE A 150 -5.55 4.40 6.66
N PHE A 151 -6.63 4.98 7.18
CA PHE A 151 -7.06 4.79 8.56
C PHE A 151 -8.05 3.63 8.66
N LEU A 152 -7.93 2.86 9.73
CA LEU A 152 -8.88 1.86 10.17
C LEU A 152 -9.34 2.22 11.58
N ASP A 153 -10.65 2.42 11.75
CA ASP A 153 -11.35 2.77 13.00
C ASP A 153 -10.82 3.99 13.78
N GLY A 154 -9.81 4.68 13.24
CA GLY A 154 -9.15 5.83 13.85
C GLY A 154 -7.99 5.48 14.79
N ASP A 155 -7.70 4.21 15.03
CA ASP A 155 -6.60 3.76 15.89
C ASP A 155 -5.43 3.12 15.13
N THR A 156 -5.64 2.74 13.87
CA THR A 156 -4.65 2.10 13.02
C THR A 156 -4.47 2.91 11.74
N PHE A 157 -3.22 3.07 11.30
CA PHE A 157 -2.85 3.81 10.09
C PHE A 157 -1.84 3.05 9.24
N PHE A 158 -2.27 2.69 8.03
CA PHE A 158 -1.41 2.15 6.99
C PHE A 158 -0.77 3.32 6.25
N SER A 159 0.53 3.50 6.45
CA SER A 159 1.24 4.72 6.05
C SER A 159 1.87 4.63 4.65
N GLY A 160 1.85 3.46 4.02
CA GLY A 160 2.69 3.20 2.85
C GLY A 160 4.15 3.53 3.17
N ASP A 161 4.84 4.16 2.22
CA ASP A 161 6.29 4.40 2.33
C ASP A 161 6.66 5.73 3.01
N TYR A 162 5.83 6.17 3.96
CA TYR A 162 6.05 7.42 4.72
C TYR A 162 6.61 7.25 6.12
N LEU A 163 6.12 6.27 6.88
CA LEU A 163 6.47 6.09 8.30
C LEU A 163 7.19 4.77 8.51
N ILE A 164 8.24 4.53 7.71
CA ILE A 164 9.07 3.33 7.80
C ILE A 164 10.08 3.50 8.94
N PRO A 165 10.16 2.55 9.91
CA PRO A 165 11.09 2.66 11.04
C PRO A 165 12.55 2.76 10.60
N GLY A 166 13.22 3.84 11.02
CA GLY A 166 14.65 4.04 10.78
C GLY A 166 15.02 4.47 9.36
N GLU A 167 14.03 4.75 8.50
CA GLU A 167 14.23 5.15 7.11
C GLU A 167 13.74 6.59 6.89
N GLU A 168 14.43 7.31 6.01
CA GLU A 168 13.97 8.63 5.55
C GLU A 168 12.96 8.47 4.41
N VAL A 169 11.98 9.39 4.33
CA VAL A 169 11.01 9.40 3.24
C VAL A 169 11.73 9.64 1.91
N ILE A 170 11.55 8.72 0.96
CA ILE A 170 12.15 8.83 -0.36
C ILE A 170 11.23 9.67 -1.27
N LEU A 171 11.67 10.85 -1.67
CA LEU A 171 10.88 11.80 -2.48
C LEU A 171 11.45 12.02 -3.90
N ARG A 172 12.51 11.29 -4.25
CA ARG A 172 13.33 11.53 -5.47
C ARG A 172 13.14 10.48 -6.58
N LEU A 173 12.31 9.48 -6.35
CA LEU A 173 11.97 8.47 -7.36
C LEU A 173 11.07 9.08 -8.45
N PRO A 174 10.91 8.45 -9.62
CA PRO A 174 10.01 8.93 -10.67
C PRO A 174 8.61 9.27 -10.14
N GLY A 175 8.20 10.54 -10.30
CA GLY A 175 6.91 11.03 -9.79
C GLY A 175 6.96 11.59 -8.37
N GLY A 176 8.02 11.32 -7.60
CA GLY A 176 8.23 11.91 -6.30
C GLY A 176 8.38 13.43 -6.34
N SER A 177 7.90 14.10 -5.29
CA SER A 177 7.79 15.56 -5.19
C SER A 177 7.98 16.01 -3.75
N GLU A 178 9.12 16.64 -3.47
CA GLU A 178 9.37 17.25 -2.16
C GLU A 178 8.44 18.43 -1.88
N THR A 179 8.05 19.16 -2.93
CA THR A 179 7.09 20.26 -2.83
C THR A 179 5.73 19.77 -2.35
N ASP A 180 5.19 18.71 -2.96
CA ASP A 180 3.88 18.16 -2.57
C ASP A 180 3.94 17.53 -1.17
N TYR A 181 5.04 16.81 -0.88
CA TYR A 181 5.25 16.24 0.45
C TYR A 181 5.21 17.32 1.55
N ARG A 182 6.00 18.38 1.41
CA ARG A 182 6.06 19.46 2.41
C ARG A 182 4.74 20.23 2.52
N ALA A 183 4.05 20.44 1.40
CA ALA A 183 2.81 21.22 1.37
C ALA A 183 1.60 20.45 1.92
N VAL A 184 1.51 19.14 1.65
CA VAL A 184 0.30 18.35 1.91
C VAL A 184 0.56 17.25 2.95
N THR A 185 1.54 16.40 2.70
CA THR A 185 1.70 15.14 3.45
C THR A 185 2.36 15.34 4.80
N GLU A 186 3.46 16.09 4.86
CA GLU A 186 4.22 16.32 6.08
C GLU A 186 3.36 16.93 7.20
N PRO A 187 2.51 17.96 6.96
CA PRO A 187 1.61 18.48 7.99
C PRO A 187 0.65 17.42 8.55
N VAL A 188 0.11 16.55 7.70
CA VAL A 188 -0.80 15.47 8.12
C VAL A 188 -0.06 14.44 8.98
N LEU A 189 1.09 13.94 8.50
CA LEU A 189 1.88 12.97 9.24
C LEU A 189 2.36 13.52 10.59
N ARG A 190 2.76 14.80 10.63
CA ARG A 190 3.18 15.49 11.86
C ARG A 190 2.03 15.71 12.83
N GLY A 191 0.78 15.72 12.36
CA GLY A 191 -0.44 15.90 13.14
C GLY A 191 -1.09 14.60 13.60
N LEU A 192 -0.54 13.42 13.26
CA LEU A 192 -1.04 12.14 13.74
C LEU A 192 -0.95 12.06 15.28
N PRO A 193 -2.01 11.63 15.97
CA PRO A 193 -1.98 11.55 17.42
C PRO A 193 -1.11 10.39 17.91
N PRO A 194 -0.43 10.54 19.06
CA PRO A 194 0.32 9.45 19.66
C PRO A 194 -0.60 8.30 20.06
N GLY A 195 -0.05 7.08 20.10
CA GLY A 195 -0.81 5.86 20.41
C GLY A 195 -1.41 5.18 19.17
N LEU A 196 -1.37 5.80 17.99
CA LEU A 196 -1.77 5.15 16.75
C LEU A 196 -0.89 3.93 16.45
N HIS A 197 -1.52 2.84 15.99
CA HIS A 197 -0.81 1.70 15.45
C HIS A 197 -0.44 1.95 13.99
N ILE A 198 0.84 2.15 13.73
CA ILE A 198 1.39 2.41 12.39
C ILE A 198 1.73 1.09 11.72
N CYS A 199 1.18 0.91 10.51
CA CYS A 199 1.40 -0.23 9.63
C CYS A 199 2.13 0.25 8.36
N PRO A 200 3.47 0.25 8.34
CA PRO A 200 4.24 0.81 7.22
C PRO A 200 4.31 -0.11 6.00
N GLY A 201 4.56 0.49 4.84
CA GLY A 201 4.82 -0.23 3.59
C GLY A 201 6.04 -1.15 3.67
N HIS A 202 7.01 -0.85 4.54
CA HIS A 202 8.16 -1.72 4.83
C HIS A 202 8.50 -1.71 6.33
N GLY A 203 9.12 -2.78 6.82
CA GLY A 203 9.52 -2.90 8.22
C GLY A 203 8.40 -3.34 9.17
N GLU A 204 8.67 -3.29 10.47
CA GLU A 204 7.71 -3.76 11.49
C GLU A 204 6.67 -2.70 11.88
N PRO A 205 5.40 -3.09 12.09
CA PRO A 205 4.41 -2.21 12.72
C PRO A 205 4.83 -1.75 14.11
N TYR A 206 4.41 -0.55 14.50
CA TYR A 206 4.77 0.04 15.79
C TYR A 206 3.71 1.03 16.29
N ILE A 207 3.77 1.36 17.58
CA ILE A 207 2.92 2.41 18.16
C ILE A 207 3.61 3.77 18.01
N LEU A 208 2.93 4.72 17.38
CA LEU A 208 3.42 6.08 17.22
C LEU A 208 3.64 6.74 18.59
N LYS A 209 4.88 7.11 18.87
CA LYS A 209 5.23 7.83 20.09
C LYS A 209 4.88 9.32 19.95
N GLY A 210 4.56 9.97 21.06
CA GLY A 210 4.43 11.42 21.11
C GLY A 210 5.76 12.08 20.78
N LYS A 211 5.69 13.29 20.22
CA LYS A 211 6.86 14.16 20.14
C LYS A 211 7.19 14.61 21.57
N GLU A 212 8.42 14.35 22.01
CA GLU A 212 8.99 14.97 23.21
C GLU A 212 9.12 16.49 23.02
#